data_AF-A0A962ZYH8-F1
#
_entry.id   AF-A0A962ZYH8-F1
#
_cell.length_a   1.000
_cell.length_b   1.000
_cell.length_c   1.000
_cell.angle_alpha   90.00
_cell.angle_beta   90.00
_cell.angle_gamma   90.00
#
_symmetry.space_group_name_H-M   'P 1'
#
loop_
_entity.id
_entity.type
_entity.pdbx_description
1 polymer ?
#
loop_
_entity_poly.entity_id
_entity_poly.type
_entity_poly.pdbx_seq_one_letter_code
_entity_poly.pdbx_strand_id
1 'polypeptide(L)'
;MEYIYEYGLFLAQAVTFVAAIVLVAASLVAIGQRQKAEQHEGHIEVRDLNEKYRQIGDSIQHIVVEPDELKALKKARKKADKQLAKQARKKSGKPADSAAERRKRLYVLNFEGDLKASAVDNLREEISAVLPQIVAGDEMLVKVESPGGLVHSYGLAASQLRRIRDAQVPLTIAVDKVAASG
;
A
#
# COMPACT_ATOMS: atom_id res chain seq x y z
N MET A 1 40.80 -60.01 -8.50
CA MET A 1 40.43 -58.85 -9.35
C MET A 1 38.95 -58.50 -9.24
N GLU A 2 38.05 -59.46 -8.99
CA GLU A 2 36.59 -59.21 -8.83
C GLU A 2 36.23 -58.38 -7.59
N TYR A 3 36.84 -58.65 -6.42
CA TYR A 3 36.57 -57.90 -5.17
C TYR A 3 36.90 -56.39 -5.25
N ILE A 4 37.91 -56.00 -6.01
CA ILE A 4 38.27 -54.59 -6.20
C ILE A 4 37.24 -53.90 -7.10
N TYR A 5 36.70 -54.64 -8.08
CA TYR A 5 35.65 -54.16 -8.97
C TYR A 5 34.32 -54.01 -8.24
N GLU A 6 33.92 -54.99 -7.43
CA GLU A 6 32.71 -54.92 -6.60
C GLU A 6 32.78 -53.78 -5.58
N TYR A 7 33.93 -53.61 -4.92
CA TYR A 7 34.13 -52.50 -3.98
C TYR A 7 34.13 -51.13 -4.69
N GLY A 8 34.76 -51.02 -5.87
CA GLY A 8 34.74 -49.81 -6.68
C GLY A 8 33.33 -49.45 -7.17
N LEU A 9 32.52 -50.46 -7.53
CA LEU A 9 31.14 -50.26 -7.95
C LEU A 9 30.25 -49.80 -6.78
N PHE A 10 30.42 -50.40 -5.61
CA PHE A 10 29.71 -49.98 -4.39
C PHE A 10 30.09 -48.54 -3.99
N LEU A 11 31.37 -48.18 -4.07
CA LEU A 11 31.85 -46.83 -3.80
C LEU A 11 31.25 -45.81 -4.78
N ALA A 12 31.23 -46.13 -6.07
CA ALA A 12 30.62 -45.27 -7.09
C ALA A 12 29.10 -45.09 -6.86
N GLN A 13 28.39 -46.16 -6.48
CA GLN A 13 26.97 -46.11 -6.12
C GLN A 13 26.71 -45.26 -4.87
N ALA A 14 27.55 -45.38 -3.83
CA ALA A 14 27.43 -44.56 -2.62
C ALA A 14 27.67 -43.08 -2.91
N VAL A 15 28.71 -42.75 -3.70
CA VAL A 15 29.03 -41.37 -4.08
C VAL A 15 27.93 -40.77 -4.95
N THR A 16 27.42 -41.51 -5.94
CA THR A 16 26.31 -41.05 -6.81
C THR A 16 25.03 -40.84 -6.02
N PHE A 17 24.73 -41.68 -5.04
CA PHE A 17 23.58 -41.50 -4.15
C PHE A 17 23.68 -40.24 -3.28
N VAL A 18 24.85 -40.00 -2.67
CA VAL A 18 25.10 -38.77 -1.89
C VAL A 18 25.02 -37.53 -2.78
N ALA A 19 25.62 -37.57 -3.98
CA ALA A 19 25.55 -36.48 -4.94
C ALA A 19 24.10 -36.17 -5.36
N ALA A 20 23.28 -37.20 -5.57
CA ALA A 20 21.86 -37.05 -5.90
C ALA A 20 21.09 -36.36 -4.75
N ILE A 21 21.32 -36.74 -3.49
CA ILE A 21 20.69 -36.11 -2.34
C ILE A 21 21.08 -34.63 -2.22
N VAL A 22 22.36 -34.31 -2.39
CA VAL A 22 22.85 -32.91 -2.33
C VAL A 22 22.22 -32.08 -3.45
N LEU A 23 22.10 -32.65 -4.65
CA LEU A 23 21.51 -31.96 -5.80
C LEU A 23 20.00 -31.70 -5.59
N VAL A 24 19.27 -32.65 -5.01
CA VAL A 24 17.86 -32.48 -4.63
C VAL A 24 17.71 -31.43 -3.52
N ALA A 25 18.54 -31.47 -2.48
CA ALA A 25 18.50 -30.49 -1.40
C ALA A 25 18.82 -29.07 -1.92
N ALA A 26 19.84 -28.91 -2.76
CA ALA A 26 20.20 -27.62 -3.35
C ALA A 26 19.09 -27.07 -4.26
N SER A 27 18.42 -27.93 -5.03
CA SER A 27 17.29 -27.51 -5.87
C SER A 27 16.07 -27.09 -5.04
N LEU A 28 15.75 -27.79 -3.95
CA LEU A 28 14.69 -27.38 -3.03
C LEU A 28 14.99 -26.01 -2.37
N VAL A 29 16.23 -25.80 -1.93
CA VAL A 29 16.65 -24.50 -1.36
C VAL A 29 16.56 -23.38 -2.40
N ALA A 30 17.00 -23.61 -3.63
CA ALA A 30 16.94 -22.62 -4.71
C ALA A 30 15.50 -22.22 -5.06
N ILE A 31 14.57 -23.18 -5.06
CA ILE A 31 13.13 -22.92 -5.29
C ILE A 31 12.54 -22.09 -4.13
N GLY A 32 12.84 -22.46 -2.88
CA GLY A 32 12.36 -21.73 -1.71
C GLY A 32 12.87 -20.28 -1.63
N GLN A 33 14.10 -20.02 -2.09
CA GLN A 33 14.66 -18.67 -2.17
C GLN A 33 13.98 -17.82 -3.26
N ARG A 34 13.66 -18.39 -4.43
CA ARG A 34 12.93 -17.68 -5.50
C ARG A 34 11.51 -17.31 -5.11
N GLN A 35 10.79 -18.20 -4.43
CA GLN A 35 9.43 -17.89 -3.96
C GLN A 35 9.41 -16.77 -2.92
N LYS A 36 10.39 -16.70 -2.01
CA LYS A 36 10.50 -15.58 -1.08
C LYS A 36 10.83 -14.27 -1.78
N ALA A 37 11.59 -14.30 -2.87
CA ALA A 37 11.88 -13.10 -3.66
C ALA A 37 10.61 -12.56 -4.35
N GLU A 38 9.77 -13.41 -4.94
CA GLU A 38 8.52 -12.98 -5.58
C GLU A 38 7.40 -12.62 -4.59
N GLN A 39 7.40 -13.16 -3.37
CA GLN A 39 6.43 -12.77 -2.33
C GLN A 39 6.59 -11.31 -1.84
N HIS A 40 7.59 -10.57 -2.32
CA HIS A 40 7.74 -9.14 -2.01
C HIS A 40 6.82 -8.22 -2.84
N GLU A 41 6.10 -8.74 -3.83
CA GLU A 41 5.08 -7.93 -4.53
C GLU A 41 3.76 -7.95 -3.74
N GLY A 42 3.71 -7.15 -2.68
CA GLY A 42 2.44 -6.75 -2.07
C GLY A 42 1.54 -6.04 -3.09
N HIS A 43 0.23 -6.02 -2.85
CA HIS A 43 -0.71 -5.25 -3.67
C HIS A 43 -1.12 -3.96 -2.94
N ILE A 44 -1.35 -2.88 -3.70
CA ILE A 44 -1.84 -1.61 -3.15
C ILE A 44 -3.36 -1.59 -3.20
N GLU A 45 -4.01 -1.51 -2.04
CA GLU A 45 -5.45 -1.32 -1.95
C GLU A 45 -5.78 0.19 -1.81
N VAL A 46 -6.63 0.70 -2.69
CA VAL A 46 -7.09 2.10 -2.65
C VAL A 46 -8.57 2.15 -2.29
N ARG A 47 -8.93 2.91 -1.25
CA ARG A 47 -10.31 3.03 -0.75
C ARG A 47 -10.80 4.48 -0.78
N ASP A 48 -11.99 4.73 -1.34
CA ASP A 48 -12.63 6.07 -1.28
C ASP A 48 -13.27 6.29 0.10
N LEU A 49 -12.56 7.03 0.96
CA LEU A 49 -13.07 7.40 2.29
C LEU A 49 -14.37 8.21 2.20
N ASN A 50 -14.58 8.98 1.12
CA ASN A 50 -15.82 9.73 0.98
C ASN A 50 -17.01 8.77 0.87
N GLU A 51 -16.88 7.67 0.13
CA GLU A 51 -17.96 6.69 0.00
C GLU A 51 -18.36 6.11 1.35
N LYS A 52 -17.37 5.73 2.17
CA LYS A 52 -17.60 5.25 3.54
C LYS A 52 -18.40 6.28 4.36
N TYR A 53 -17.95 7.54 4.41
CA TYR A 53 -18.64 8.56 5.18
C TYR A 53 -20.01 8.92 4.61
N ARG A 54 -20.19 8.86 3.29
CA ARG A 54 -21.51 9.04 2.66
C ARG A 54 -22.49 7.95 3.09
N GLN A 55 -22.07 6.69 3.11
CA GLN A 55 -22.92 5.57 3.54
C GLN A 55 -23.32 5.68 5.01
N ILE A 56 -22.38 6.07 5.88
CA ILE A 56 -22.66 6.32 7.31
C ILE A 56 -23.67 7.47 7.46
N GLY A 57 -23.43 8.59 6.78
CA GLY A 57 -24.32 9.75 6.82
C GLY A 57 -25.73 9.42 6.32
N ASP A 58 -25.85 8.64 5.23
CA ASP A 58 -27.14 8.22 4.68
C ASP A 58 -27.91 7.33 5.66
N SER A 59 -27.21 6.45 6.39
CA SER A 59 -27.80 5.57 7.41
C SER A 59 -28.35 6.37 8.59
N ILE A 60 -27.62 7.38 9.05
CA ILE A 60 -28.07 8.27 10.13
C ILE A 60 -29.27 9.11 9.66
N GLN A 61 -29.19 9.70 8.47
CA GLN A 61 -30.29 10.51 7.91
C GLN A 61 -31.59 9.72 7.78
N HIS A 62 -31.50 8.43 7.47
CA HIS A 62 -32.66 7.54 7.37
C HIS A 62 -33.45 7.39 8.67
N ILE A 63 -32.82 7.63 9.82
CA ILE A 63 -33.43 7.50 11.15
C ILE A 63 -33.89 8.86 11.67
N VAL A 64 -33.12 9.92 11.40
CA VAL A 64 -33.33 11.25 11.98
C VAL A 64 -34.33 12.10 11.18
N VAL A 65 -34.38 11.93 9.85
CA VAL A 65 -35.13 12.82 8.94
C VAL A 65 -36.47 12.20 8.55
N GLU A 66 -37.52 13.01 8.47
CA GLU A 66 -38.82 12.55 8.00
C GLU A 66 -38.77 12.02 6.54
N PRO A 67 -39.63 11.04 6.18
CA PRO A 67 -39.56 10.36 4.89
C PRO A 67 -39.62 11.27 3.65
N ASP A 68 -40.37 12.37 3.73
CA ASP A 68 -40.57 13.28 2.60
C ASP A 68 -39.42 14.27 2.43
N GLU A 69 -38.84 14.76 3.53
CA GLU A 69 -37.60 15.54 3.51
C GLU A 69 -36.41 14.69 3.03
N LEU A 70 -36.33 13.42 3.44
CA LEU A 70 -35.31 12.49 2.96
C LEU A 70 -35.35 12.30 1.44
N LYS A 71 -36.55 12.17 0.87
CA LYS A 71 -36.74 12.08 -0.60
C LYS A 71 -36.31 13.38 -1.29
N ALA A 72 -36.60 14.54 -0.71
CA ALA A 72 -36.19 15.83 -1.24
C ALA A 72 -34.66 15.97 -1.24
N LEU A 73 -33.99 15.64 -0.13
CA LEU A 73 -32.53 15.67 0.01
C LEU A 73 -31.84 14.73 -0.98
N LYS A 74 -32.31 13.48 -1.11
CA LYS A 74 -31.77 12.52 -2.08
C LYS A 74 -31.92 13.02 -3.52
N LYS A 75 -33.06 13.63 -3.87
CA LYS A 75 -33.28 14.23 -5.20
C LYS A 75 -32.33 15.40 -5.44
N ALA A 76 -32.15 16.29 -4.45
CA ALA A 76 -31.23 17.42 -4.55
C ALA A 76 -29.78 16.96 -4.75
N ARG A 77 -29.32 15.98 -3.96
CA ARG A 77 -27.98 15.40 -4.07
C ARG A 77 -27.74 14.73 -5.42
N LYS A 78 -28.68 13.91 -5.89
CA LYS A 78 -28.59 13.26 -7.21
C LYS A 78 -28.54 14.27 -8.36
N LYS A 79 -29.21 15.43 -8.22
CA LYS A 79 -29.10 16.54 -9.18
C LYS A 79 -27.72 17.18 -9.14
N ALA A 80 -27.20 17.48 -7.95
CA ALA A 80 -25.86 18.04 -7.76
C ALA A 80 -24.77 17.11 -8.33
N ASP A 81 -24.82 15.81 -8.02
CA ASP A 81 -23.86 14.81 -8.52
C ASP A 81 -23.92 14.67 -10.04
N LYS A 82 -25.13 14.70 -10.63
CA LYS A 82 -25.28 14.70 -12.10
C LYS A 82 -24.72 15.97 -12.74
N GLN A 83 -24.88 17.13 -12.11
CA GLN A 83 -24.31 18.38 -12.60
C GLN A 83 -22.78 18.34 -12.54
N LEU A 84 -22.22 17.89 -11.42
CA LEU A 84 -20.78 17.72 -11.23
C LEU A 84 -20.19 16.73 -12.24
N ALA A 85 -20.84 15.58 -12.45
CA ALA A 85 -20.40 14.58 -13.43
C ALA A 85 -20.47 15.11 -14.88
N LYS A 86 -21.50 15.90 -15.22
CA LYS A 86 -21.60 16.56 -16.54
C LYS A 86 -20.52 17.62 -16.74
N GLN A 87 -20.19 18.39 -15.71
CA GLN A 87 -19.10 19.37 -15.75
C GLN A 87 -17.75 18.67 -15.90
N ALA A 88 -17.51 17.56 -15.19
CA ALA A 88 -16.31 16.75 -15.33
C ALA A 88 -16.15 16.18 -16.75
N ARG A 89 -17.22 15.63 -17.35
CA ARG A 89 -17.21 15.07 -18.72
C ARG A 89 -17.05 16.12 -19.82
N LYS A 90 -17.58 17.34 -19.64
CA LYS A 90 -17.37 18.45 -20.59
C LYS A 90 -15.93 18.98 -20.56
N LYS A 91 -15.25 18.87 -19.42
CA LYS A 91 -13.85 19.28 -19.26
C LYS A 91 -12.84 18.23 -19.76
N SER A 92 -13.20 16.95 -19.82
CA SER A 92 -12.30 15.87 -20.27
C SER A 92 -12.06 15.77 -21.79
N GLY A 93 -12.65 16.66 -22.60
CA GLY A 93 -12.48 16.70 -24.06
C GLY A 93 -11.58 17.81 -24.59
N LYS A 94 -10.93 18.61 -23.73
CA LYS A 94 -9.97 19.66 -24.12
C LYS A 94 -8.53 19.24 -23.78
N PRO A 95 -7.52 19.56 -24.62
CA PRO A 95 -6.11 19.26 -24.33
C PRO A 95 -5.66 19.93 -23.02
N ALA A 96 -4.68 19.31 -22.39
CA ALA A 96 -4.26 19.45 -21.00
C ALA A 96 -3.57 20.78 -20.62
N ASP A 97 -4.12 21.94 -20.99
CA ASP A 97 -3.58 23.26 -20.62
C ASP A 97 -4.51 24.11 -19.74
N SER A 98 -5.48 23.48 -19.07
CA SER A 98 -6.25 24.18 -18.05
C SER A 98 -6.24 23.40 -16.74
N ALA A 99 -5.42 23.89 -15.81
CA ALA A 99 -5.49 23.64 -14.37
C ALA A 99 -6.83 24.16 -13.76
N ALA A 100 -7.95 23.98 -14.47
CA ALA A 100 -9.27 24.45 -14.10
C ALA A 100 -10.00 23.38 -13.29
N GLU A 101 -9.63 23.34 -12.01
CA GLU A 101 -10.39 22.78 -10.87
C GLU A 101 -10.59 21.26 -10.87
N ARG A 102 -9.50 20.51 -10.89
CA ARG A 102 -9.49 19.20 -10.24
C ARG A 102 -9.79 19.41 -8.76
N ARG A 103 -10.70 18.62 -8.18
CA ARG A 103 -10.91 18.61 -6.72
C ARG A 103 -9.59 18.20 -6.05
N LYS A 104 -9.10 19.05 -5.14
CA LYS A 104 -7.98 18.74 -4.26
C LYS A 104 -8.27 17.42 -3.53
N ARG A 105 -7.28 16.54 -3.50
CA ARG A 105 -7.37 15.22 -2.87
C ARG A 105 -6.47 15.18 -1.65
N LEU A 106 -6.97 14.54 -0.61
CA LEU A 106 -6.18 14.15 0.55
C LEU A 106 -5.87 12.66 0.42
N TYR A 107 -4.59 12.32 0.28
CA TYR A 107 -4.14 10.93 0.31
C TYR A 107 -3.85 10.54 1.76
N VAL A 108 -4.53 9.51 2.25
CA VAL A 108 -4.36 9.01 3.62
C VAL A 108 -3.59 7.71 3.58
N LEU A 109 -2.41 7.70 4.21
CA LEU A 109 -1.54 6.54 4.37
C LEU A 109 -1.60 6.08 5.83
N ASN A 110 -1.57 4.77 6.06
CA ASN A 110 -1.55 4.20 7.41
C ASN A 110 -0.18 3.60 7.68
N PHE A 111 0.43 4.03 8.79
CA PHE A 111 1.70 3.51 9.26
C PHE A 111 1.52 2.88 10.64
N GLU A 112 1.43 1.56 10.64
CA GLU A 112 1.38 0.73 11.85
C GLU A 112 2.79 0.20 12.15
N GLY A 113 3.53 0.95 12.96
CA GLY A 113 4.90 0.62 13.31
C GLY A 113 4.98 -0.47 14.38
N ASP A 114 6.01 -1.31 14.27
CA ASP A 114 6.37 -2.32 15.26
C ASP A 114 7.83 -2.13 15.71
N LEU A 115 8.31 -2.99 16.61
CA LEU A 115 9.67 -2.86 17.16
C LEU A 115 10.78 -2.89 16.08
N LYS A 116 10.52 -3.58 14.97
CA LYS A 116 11.47 -3.77 13.85
C LYS A 116 11.30 -2.74 12.72
N ALA A 117 10.27 -1.90 12.80
CA ALA A 117 9.81 -1.00 11.74
C ALA A 117 9.50 -1.74 10.42
N SER A 118 8.89 -2.93 10.49
CA SER A 118 8.58 -3.75 9.32
C SER A 118 7.60 -3.07 8.34
N ALA A 119 6.75 -2.16 8.82
CA ALA A 119 5.84 -1.41 7.96
C ALA A 119 6.51 -0.31 7.10
N VAL A 120 7.82 -0.07 7.27
CA VAL A 120 8.53 0.97 6.51
C VAL A 120 8.64 0.62 5.03
N ASP A 121 8.79 -0.66 4.69
CA ASP A 121 8.80 -1.11 3.30
C ASP A 121 7.45 -0.84 2.63
N ASN A 122 6.34 -1.12 3.32
CA ASN A 122 5.00 -0.80 2.83
C ASN A 122 4.83 0.70 2.61
N LEU A 123 5.22 1.51 3.60
CA LEU A 123 5.17 2.97 3.51
C LEU A 123 6.00 3.49 2.32
N ARG A 124 7.16 2.90 2.05
CA ARG A 124 8.00 3.24 0.89
C ARG A 124 7.26 2.99 -0.42
N GLU A 125 6.62 1.83 -0.57
CA GLU A 125 5.89 1.48 -1.79
C GLU A 125 4.65 2.35 -1.97
N GLU A 126 3.89 2.59 -0.91
CA GLU A 126 2.72 3.48 -0.94
C GLU A 126 3.10 4.91 -1.34
N ILE A 127 4.17 5.47 -0.77
CA ILE A 127 4.67 6.79 -1.13
C ILE A 127 5.16 6.82 -2.58
N SER A 128 5.88 5.78 -3.03
CA SER A 128 6.35 5.68 -4.42
C SER A 128 5.19 5.58 -5.42
N ALA A 129 4.08 4.95 -5.05
CA ALA A 129 2.89 4.86 -5.89
C ALA A 129 2.07 6.16 -5.91
N VAL A 130 1.98 6.86 -4.77
CA VAL A 130 1.16 8.08 -4.65
C VAL A 130 1.88 9.30 -5.21
N LEU A 131 3.18 9.49 -4.93
CA LEU A 131 3.93 10.70 -5.32
C LEU A 131 3.77 11.09 -6.80
N PRO A 132 3.88 10.17 -7.79
CA PRO A 132 3.70 10.51 -9.20
C PRO A 132 2.29 10.97 -9.58
N GLN A 133 1.30 10.67 -8.75
CA GLN A 133 -0.12 11.00 -8.98
C GLN A 133 -0.54 12.32 -8.33
N ILE A 134 0.36 12.95 -7.57
CA ILE A 134 0.11 14.21 -6.87
C ILE A 134 0.12 15.37 -7.85
N VAL A 135 -0.87 16.23 -7.71
CA VAL A 135 -1.00 17.48 -8.46
C VAL A 135 -1.00 18.65 -7.48
N ALA A 136 -0.70 19.86 -7.96
CA ALA A 136 -0.71 21.08 -7.15
C ALA A 136 -2.03 21.22 -6.36
N GLY A 137 -1.90 21.35 -5.04
CA GLY A 137 -3.01 21.49 -4.10
C GLY A 137 -3.56 20.19 -3.52
N ASP A 138 -3.05 19.02 -3.95
CA ASP A 138 -3.27 17.76 -3.23
C ASP A 138 -2.38 17.71 -1.96
N GLU A 139 -2.82 16.97 -0.95
CA GLU A 139 -2.18 16.87 0.36
C GLU A 139 -1.99 15.39 0.78
N MET A 140 -1.04 15.13 1.66
CA MET A 140 -0.83 13.79 2.24
C MET A 140 -1.00 13.83 3.76
N LEU A 141 -1.75 12.85 4.29
CA LEU A 141 -1.86 12.58 5.70
C LEU A 141 -1.31 11.19 5.98
N VAL A 142 -0.37 11.08 6.91
CA VAL A 142 0.13 9.80 7.40
C VAL A 142 -0.41 9.60 8.80
N LYS A 143 -1.24 8.57 8.97
CA LYS A 143 -1.76 8.13 10.26
C LYS A 143 -0.75 7.20 10.90
N VAL A 144 -0.14 7.62 12.00
CA VAL A 144 0.90 6.89 12.72
C VAL A 144 0.32 6.23 13.95
N GLU A 145 0.55 4.93 14.05
CA GLU A 145 0.42 4.15 15.27
C GLU A 145 1.70 3.33 15.45
N SER A 146 2.55 3.73 16.40
CA SER A 146 3.78 2.99 16.70
C SER A 146 4.15 3.09 18.18
N PRO A 147 4.37 1.94 18.87
CA PRO A 147 4.92 1.93 20.22
C PRO A 147 6.43 2.23 20.25
N GLY A 148 7.05 2.46 19.09
CA GLY A 148 8.48 2.67 18.92
C GLY A 148 9.26 1.39 18.66
N GLY A 149 10.58 1.50 18.67
CA GLY A 149 11.48 0.39 18.42
C GLY A 149 12.92 0.80 18.22
N LEU A 150 13.66 -0.01 17.48
CA LEU A 150 15.08 0.24 17.21
C LEU A 150 15.26 1.50 16.36
N VAL A 151 16.00 2.48 16.89
CA VAL A 151 16.20 3.82 16.29
C VAL A 151 16.67 3.74 14.83
N HIS A 152 17.56 2.80 14.50
CA HIS A 152 18.09 2.66 13.14
C HIS A 152 17.02 2.27 12.13
N SER A 153 16.00 1.50 12.53
CA SER A 153 14.96 1.02 11.62
C SER A 153 13.98 2.14 11.26
N TYR A 154 13.69 3.04 12.19
CA TYR A 154 12.79 4.19 11.99
C TYR A 154 13.44 5.35 11.23
N GLY A 155 14.78 5.43 11.20
CA GLY A 155 15.49 6.40 10.35
C GLY A 155 15.11 6.29 8.86
N LEU A 156 14.83 5.07 8.38
CA LEU A 156 14.33 4.84 7.03
C LEU A 156 12.90 5.38 6.84
N ALA A 157 12.03 5.26 7.85
CA ALA A 157 10.69 5.85 7.82
C ALA A 157 10.76 7.38 7.67
N ALA A 158 11.63 8.02 8.46
CA ALA A 158 11.84 9.46 8.40
C ALA A 158 12.36 9.93 7.03
N SER A 159 13.20 9.13 6.36
CA SER A 159 13.64 9.43 5.00
C SER A 159 12.51 9.29 3.97
N GLN A 160 11.58 8.34 4.16
CA GLN A 160 10.39 8.24 3.30
C GLN A 160 9.48 9.46 3.45
N LEU A 161 9.22 9.92 4.68
CA LEU A 161 8.44 11.14 4.92
C LEU A 161 9.14 12.39 4.37
N ARG A 162 10.48 12.40 4.36
CA ARG A 162 11.25 13.49 3.75
C ARG A 162 10.99 13.59 2.25
N ARG A 163 10.89 12.46 1.52
CA ARG A 163 10.58 12.46 0.07
C ARG A 163 9.30 13.24 -0.24
N ILE A 164 8.29 13.15 0.63
CA ILE A 164 7.02 13.90 0.49
C ILE A 164 7.27 15.41 0.62
N ARG A 165 8.03 15.82 1.63
CA ARG A 165 8.36 17.23 1.87
C ARG A 165 9.26 17.81 0.77
N ASP A 166 10.22 17.04 0.29
CA ASP A 166 11.13 17.42 -0.78
C ASP A 166 10.37 17.61 -2.10
N ALA A 167 9.30 16.83 -2.32
CA ALA A 167 8.35 17.02 -3.42
C ALA A 167 7.38 18.20 -3.23
N GLN A 168 7.57 19.02 -2.17
CA GLN A 168 6.76 20.19 -1.82
C GLN A 168 5.27 19.89 -1.60
N VAL A 169 4.97 18.66 -1.17
CA VAL A 169 3.61 18.25 -0.86
C VAL A 169 3.30 18.56 0.61
N PRO A 170 2.17 19.23 0.92
CA PRO A 170 1.75 19.41 2.31
C PRO A 170 1.56 18.05 2.99
N LEU A 171 2.35 17.81 4.04
CA LEU A 171 2.36 16.58 4.81
C LEU A 171 1.83 16.84 6.23
N THR A 172 0.75 16.16 6.58
CA THR A 172 0.21 16.13 7.95
C THR A 172 0.47 14.78 8.58
N ILE A 173 0.98 14.76 9.82
CA ILE A 173 1.11 13.54 10.62
C ILE A 173 0.00 13.52 11.65
N ALA A 174 -0.81 12.45 11.65
CA ALA A 174 -1.87 12.23 12.62
C ALA A 174 -1.50 11.05 13.51
N VAL A 175 -1.39 11.26 14.82
CA VAL A 175 -1.16 10.18 15.79
C VAL A 175 -2.52 9.58 16.16
N ASP A 176 -2.73 8.30 15.84
CA ASP A 176 -4.01 7.63 16.13
C ASP A 176 -4.07 7.23 17.62
N LYS A 177 -3.13 6.38 18.04
CA LYS A 177 -3.09 5.82 19.40
C LYS A 177 -1.80 6.11 20.14
N VAL A 178 -0.66 5.89 19.48
CA VAL A 178 0.67 6.06 20.09
C VAL A 178 1.66 6.42 18.99
N ALA A 179 2.59 7.32 19.31
CA ALA A 179 3.74 7.65 18.48
C ALA A 179 4.92 7.88 19.42
N ALA A 180 5.59 6.79 19.81
CA ALA A 180 6.63 6.80 20.82
C ALA A 180 7.99 6.42 20.24
N SER A 181 9.05 7.05 20.77
CA SER A 181 10.47 6.77 20.51
C SER A 181 10.99 6.98 19.08
N GLY A 182 10.39 6.36 18.07
CA GLY A 182 10.86 6.29 16.69
C GLY A 182 10.14 7.22 15.73
#